data_AF-A0AAF0C8W7-F1
#
_entry.id   AF-A0AAF0C8W7-F1
#
_cell.length_a   1.000
_cell.length_b   1.000
_cell.length_c   1.000
_cell.angle_alpha   90.00
_cell.angle_beta   90.00
_cell.angle_gamma   90.00
#
_symmetry.space_group_name_H-M   'P 1'
#
loop_
_entity.id
_entity.type
_entity.pdbx_description
1 polymer ?
#
loop_
_entity_poly.entity_id
_entity_poly.type
_entity_poly.pdbx_seq_one_letter_code
_entity_poly.pdbx_strand_id
1 'polypeptide(L)' 'MKKILSGIFGAVLMFVIGNMLPITNLYSHFIVNNHDDENTLVAIVVLVEWPIFIILGAIIGVLAYNYCLTKLSKGRS' A
#
# COMPACT_ATOMS: atom_id res chain seq x y z
N MET A 1 3.31 -9.27 19.24
CA MET A 1 1.93 -8.91 18.81
C MET A 1 1.78 -7.45 18.38
N LYS A 2 2.07 -6.43 19.20
CA LYS A 2 1.84 -5.01 18.85
C LYS A 2 2.54 -4.51 17.57
N LYS A 3 3.78 -4.97 17.31
CA LYS A 3 4.52 -4.68 16.05
C LYS A 3 3.83 -5.25 14.81
N ILE A 4 3.36 -6.50 14.90
CA ILE A 4 2.67 -7.19 13.80
C ILE A 4 1.36 -6.48 13.50
N LEU A 5 0.61 -6.07 14.54
CA LEU A 5 -0.63 -5.32 14.38
C LEU A 5 -0.40 -3.97 13.67
N SER A 6 0.67 -3.25 13.99
CA SER A 6 1.00 -1.99 13.30
C SER A 6 1.41 -2.19 11.84
N GLY A 7 2.08 -3.30 11.53
CA GLY A 7 2.35 -3.70 10.15
C GLY A 7 1.07 -4.01 9.38
N ILE A 8 0.17 -4.80 9.96
CA ILE A 8 -1.14 -5.10 9.35
C ILE A 8 -1.94 -3.81 9.13
N PHE A 9 -1.98 -2.91 10.10
CA PHE A 9 -2.67 -1.64 9.98
C PHE A 9 -2.08 -0.78 8.85
N GLY A 10 -0.75 -0.68 8.78
CA GLY A 10 -0.07 0.03 7.70
C GLY A 10 -0.35 -0.56 6.31
N ALA A 11 -0.39 -1.88 6.19
CA ALA A 11 -0.72 -2.58 4.95
C ALA A 11 -2.17 -2.28 4.50
N VAL A 12 -3.14 -2.37 5.40
CA VAL A 12 -4.55 -2.06 5.11
C VAL A 12 -4.71 -0.59 4.72
N LEU A 13 -4.02 0.32 5.42
CA LEU A 13 -4.14 1.75 5.16
C LEU A 13 -3.53 2.12 3.79
N MET A 14 -2.38 1.54 3.45
CA MET A 14 -1.75 1.75 2.15
C MET A 14 -2.58 1.15 1.01
N PHE A 15 -3.23 0.00 1.25
CA PHE A 15 -4.17 -0.61 0.31
C PHE A 15 -5.37 0.30 0.02
N VAL A 16 -5.99 0.87 1.07
CA VAL A 16 -7.11 1.81 0.91
C VAL A 16 -6.67 3.07 0.14
N ILE A 17 -5.51 3.64 0.48
CA ILE A 17 -4.99 4.82 -0.23
C ILE A 17 -4.66 4.50 -1.68
N GLY A 18 -4.07 3.35 -1.97
CA GLY A 18 -3.78 2.90 -3.33
C GLY A 18 -5.04 2.76 -4.19
N ASN A 19 -6.17 2.36 -3.60
CA ASN A 19 -7.47 2.31 -4.28
C ASN A 19 -8.18 3.67 -4.39
N MET A 20 -7.86 4.64 -3.52
CA MET A 20 -8.41 5.99 -3.56
C MET A 20 -7.63 6.94 -4.47
N LEU A 21 -6.34 6.69 -4.69
CA LEU A 21 -5.57 7.41 -5.69
C LEU A 21 -6.15 7.09 -7.07
N PRO A 22 -6.28 8.08 -7.97
CA PRO A 22 -6.86 7.91 -9.29
C PRO A 22 -5.89 7.18 -10.25
N ILE A 23 -5.26 6.12 -9.78
CA ILE A 23 -4.58 5.12 -10.60
C ILE A 23 -5.61 4.46 -11.53
N THR A 24 -6.90 4.46 -11.15
CA THR A 24 -8.05 4.16 -12.00
C THR A 24 -8.23 5.10 -13.21
N ASN A 25 -7.66 6.33 -13.20
CA ASN A 25 -7.68 7.22 -14.38
C ASN A 25 -6.56 6.89 -15.39
N LEU A 26 -5.43 6.34 -14.91
CA LEU A 26 -4.44 5.71 -15.80
C LEU A 26 -5.06 4.51 -16.52
N TYR A 27 -5.87 3.73 -15.78
CA TYR A 27 -6.74 2.69 -16.31
C TYR A 27 -7.55 3.19 -17.51
N SER A 28 -8.39 4.23 -17.34
CA SER A 28 -9.22 4.73 -18.44
C SER A 28 -8.43 5.27 -19.64
N HIS A 29 -7.24 5.81 -19.41
CA HIS A 29 -6.41 6.38 -20.48
C HIS A 29 -5.66 5.32 -21.29
N PHE A 30 -5.35 4.16 -20.71
CA PHE A 30 -4.69 3.04 -21.41
C PHE A 30 -5.68 1.98 -21.95
N ILE A 31 -6.88 1.88 -21.38
CA ILE A 31 -7.87 0.83 -21.69
C ILE A 31 -8.68 1.08 -22.96
N VAL A 32 -9.05 2.33 -23.25
CA VAL A 32 -10.04 2.62 -24.32
C VAL A 32 -9.52 2.30 -25.74
N ASN A 33 -8.24 2.01 -25.94
CA ASN A 33 -7.67 1.81 -27.27
C ASN A 33 -7.31 0.36 -27.64
N ASN A 34 -7.39 -0.64 -26.76
CA ASN A 34 -7.04 -2.03 -27.11
C ASN A 34 -7.76 -3.07 -26.23
N HIS A 35 -8.81 -3.71 -26.74
CA HIS A 35 -9.65 -4.68 -26.00
C HIS A 35 -8.93 -5.97 -25.56
N ASP A 36 -7.81 -6.36 -26.18
CA ASP A 36 -7.06 -7.57 -25.80
C ASP A 36 -6.07 -7.33 -24.63
N ASP A 37 -5.72 -6.07 -24.35
CA ASP A 37 -4.72 -5.70 -23.33
C ASP A 37 -5.34 -5.46 -21.94
N GLU A 38 -6.67 -5.32 -21.86
CA GLU A 38 -7.39 -4.98 -20.62
C GLU A 38 -7.19 -6.06 -19.54
N ASN A 39 -7.37 -7.33 -19.88
CA ASN A 39 -7.20 -8.43 -18.92
C ASN A 39 -5.74 -8.59 -18.45
N THR A 40 -4.77 -8.29 -19.31
CA THR A 40 -3.34 -8.38 -18.98
C THR A 40 -2.93 -7.25 -18.03
N LEU A 41 -3.43 -6.03 -18.24
CA LEU A 41 -3.18 -4.89 -17.35
C LEU A 41 -3.88 -5.04 -16.00
N VAL A 42 -5.11 -5.54 -15.97
CA VAL A 42 -5.81 -5.91 -14.72
C VAL A 42 -5.00 -6.92 -13.93
N ALA A 43 -4.48 -7.95 -14.60
CA ALA A 43 -3.63 -8.94 -13.97
C ALA A 43 -2.35 -8.33 -13.40
N ILE A 44 -1.69 -7.41 -14.12
CA ILE A 44 -0.48 -6.74 -13.62
C ILE A 44 -0.78 -5.89 -12.38
N VAL A 45 -1.85 -5.10 -12.38
CA VAL A 45 -2.22 -4.27 -11.22
C VAL A 45 -2.54 -5.14 -10.00
N VAL A 46 -3.33 -6.20 -10.17
CA VAL A 46 -3.73 -7.06 -9.05
C VAL A 46 -2.58 -7.96 -8.56
N LEU A 47 -1.74 -8.47 -9.47
CA LEU A 47 -0.69 -9.44 -9.12
C LEU A 47 0.67 -8.80 -8.80
N VAL A 48 0.91 -7.56 -9.21
CA VAL A 48 2.21 -6.89 -9.01
C VAL A 48 2.05 -5.64 -8.16
N GLU A 49 1.18 -4.71 -8.56
CA GLU A 49 1.06 -3.41 -7.90
C GLU A 49 0.49 -3.55 -6.47
N TRP A 50 -0.55 -4.35 -6.29
CA TRP A 50 -1.18 -4.57 -4.98
C TRP A 50 -0.25 -5.25 -3.96
N PRO A 51 0.46 -6.35 -4.29
CA PRO A 51 1.46 -6.92 -3.39
C PRO A 51 2.56 -5.94 -3.00
N ILE A 52 3.04 -5.11 -3.93
CA ILE A 52 4.05 -4.09 -3.65
C ILE A 52 3.51 -3.08 -2.64
N PHE A 53 2.29 -2.56 -2.84
CA PHE A 53 1.68 -1.61 -1.90
C PHE A 53 1.46 -2.20 -0.51
N ILE A 54 1.04 -3.47 -0.42
CA ILE A 54 0.86 -4.17 0.85
C ILE A 54 2.19 -4.31 1.60
N ILE A 55 3.26 -4.72 0.90
CA ILE A 55 4.60 -4.85 1.50
C ILE A 55 5.11 -3.50 1.97
N LEU A 56 5.01 -2.46 1.14
CA LEU A 56 5.42 -1.10 1.50
C LEU A 56 4.62 -0.58 2.70
N GLY A 57 3.30 -0.75 2.71
CA GLY A 57 2.43 -0.37 3.81
C GLY A 57 2.80 -1.07 5.12
N ALA A 58 3.11 -2.37 5.07
CA ALA A 58 3.56 -3.13 6.23
C ALA A 58 4.89 -2.61 6.78
N ILE A 59 5.86 -2.35 5.91
CA ILE A 59 7.18 -1.81 6.29
C ILE A 59 7.02 -0.44 6.95
N ILE A 60 6.26 0.47 6.33
CA ILE A 60 6.01 1.82 6.86
C ILE A 60 5.29 1.73 8.21
N GLY A 61 4.28 0.87 8.33
CA GLY A 61 3.56 0.66 9.59
C GLY A 61 4.43 0.16 10.74
N VAL A 62 5.41 -0.70 10.45
CA VAL A 62 6.40 -1.16 11.44
C VAL A 62 7.42 -0.07 11.77
N LEU A 63 7.92 0.66 10.78
CA LEU A 63 8.85 1.78 10.99
C LEU A 63 8.21 2.89 11.83
N ALA A 64 6.96 3.27 11.53
CA ALA A 64 6.21 4.25 12.30
C ALA A 64 6.02 3.82 13.75
N TYR A 65 5.71 2.54 14.00
CA TYR A 65 5.61 2.00 15.36
C TYR A 65 6.93 2.09 16.12
N ASN A 66 8.04 1.69 15.49
CA ASN A 66 9.36 1.75 16.12
C ASN A 66 9.79 3.21 16.39
N TYR A 67 9.51 4.12 15.47
CA TYR A 67 9.77 5.54 15.64
C TYR A 67 8.97 6.13 16.81
N CYS A 68 7.67 5.81 16.89
CA CYS A 68 6.79 6.30 17.96
C CYS A 68 7.23 5.78 19.34
N LEU A 69 7.61 4.51 19.44
CA LEU A 69 8.18 3.95 20.68
C LEU A 69 9.51 4.63 21.08
N THR A 70 10.39 4.87 20.11
CA THR A 70 11.68 5.53 20.37
C THR A 70 11.48 6.97 20.87
N LYS A 71 10.52 7.68 20.28
CA LYS A 71 10.16 9.05 20.69
C LYS A 71 9.54 9.10 22.08
N LEU A 72 8.64 8.16 22.40
CA LEU A 72 8.04 8.03 23.75
C LEU A 72 9.07 7.68 24.82
N SER A 73 10.09 6.90 24.48
CA SER A 73 11.19 6.57 25.39
C SER A 73 12.05 7.79 25.72
N LYS A 74 12.37 8.62 24.72
CA LYS A 74 13.18 9.84 24.90
C LYS A 74 12.46 10.98 25.64
N GLY A 75 11.13 11.07 25.54
CA GLY A 75 10.34 12.09 26.24
C GLY A 75 10.10 11.83 27.73
N ARG A 76 10.65 10.72 28.27
CA ARG A 76 10.52 10.30 29.68
C ARG A 76 11.80 10.46 30.50
N SER A 77 12.84 11.08 29.95
CA SER A 77 14.08 11.44 30.66
C SER A 77 14.07 12.89 31.12
#